data_AF-A0A7Y5K5R7-F1
#
_entry.id   AF-A0A7Y5K5R7-F1
#
_cell.length_a   1.000
_cell.length_b   1.000
_cell.length_c   1.000
_cell.angle_alpha   90.00
_cell.angle_beta   90.00
_cell.angle_gamma   90.00
#
_symmetry.space_group_name_H-M   'P 1'
#
loop_
_entity.id
_entity.type
_entity.pdbx_description
1 polymer ?
#
loop_
_entity_poly.entity_id
_entity_poly.type
_entity_poly.pdbx_seq_one_letter_code
_entity_poly.pdbx_strand_id
1 'polypeptide(L)' 'MRLARVMVAVDFSGPSLAAARWAARELAPGAEIVLAHVIRAP' A
#
# COMPACT_ATOMS: atom_id res chain seq x y z
N MET A 1 -11.27 -10.46 -12.20
CA MET A 1 -11.65 -10.14 -10.81
C MET A 1 -11.24 -8.72 -10.51
N ARG A 2 -12.04 -7.93 -9.77
CA ARG A 2 -11.67 -6.57 -9.36
C ARG A 2 -11.35 -6.57 -7.87
N LEU A 3 -10.18 -6.08 -7.50
CA LEU A 3 -9.81 -5.88 -6.10
C LEU A 3 -10.64 -4.72 -5.55
N ALA A 4 -11.33 -4.93 -4.42
CA ALA A 4 -12.12 -3.88 -3.76
C ALA A 4 -11.26 -3.04 -2.80
N ARG A 5 -10.28 -3.67 -2.16
CA ARG A 5 -9.39 -3.07 -1.17
C ARG A 5 -8.00 -3.72 -1.22
N VAL A 6 -6.95 -2.92 -1.09
CA VAL A 6 -5.55 -3.37 -1.05
C VAL A 6 -4.84 -2.70 0.11
N MET A 7 -4.18 -3.50 0.95
CA MET A 7 -3.33 -3.00 2.03
C MET A 7 -1.88 -2.98 1.56
N VAL A 8 -1.16 -1.87 1.79
CA VAL A 8 0.26 -1.74 1.52
C VAL A 8 0.99 -1.38 2.80
N ALA A 9 1.93 -2.24 3.20
CA ALA A 9 2.83 -1.93 4.31
C ALA A 9 3.88 -0.90 3.86
N VAL A 10 4.09 0.12 4.67
CA VAL A 10 5.07 1.18 4.42
C VAL A 10 5.98 1.38 5.63
N ASP A 11 7.26 1.62 5.37
CA ASP A 11 8.28 2.01 6.36
C ASP A 11 8.76 3.46 6.14
N PHE A 12 8.05 4.22 5.32
CA PHE A 12 8.37 5.59 4.86
C PHE A 12 9.67 5.75 4.07
N SER A 13 10.38 4.66 3.76
CA SER A 13 11.50 4.70 2.83
C SER A 13 11.03 4.99 1.39
N GLY A 14 11.95 5.50 0.57
CA GLY A 14 11.67 5.73 -0.86
C GLY A 14 11.08 4.50 -1.58
N PRO A 15 11.67 3.30 -1.42
CA PRO A 15 11.14 2.07 -2.01
C PRO A 15 9.72 1.71 -1.56
N SER A 16 9.40 1.80 -0.26
CA SER A 16 8.05 1.45 0.20
C SER A 16 6.98 2.43 -0.28
N LEU A 17 7.31 3.73 -0.37
CA LEU A 17 6.43 4.73 -0.95
C LEU A 17 6.27 4.54 -2.47
N ALA A 18 7.31 4.09 -3.18
CA ALA A 18 7.21 3.73 -4.59
C ALA A 18 6.28 2.52 -4.80
N ALA A 19 6.39 1.50 -3.94
CA ALA A 19 5.49 0.35 -3.97
C ALA A 19 4.04 0.74 -3.71
N ALA A 20 3.77 1.62 -2.73
CA ALA A 20 2.42 2.14 -2.47
C ALA A 20 1.84 2.90 -3.68
N ARG A 21 2.65 3.74 -4.33
CA ARG A 21 2.24 4.46 -5.55
C ARG A 21 1.95 3.52 -6.70
N TRP A 22 2.80 2.52 -6.92
CA TRP A 22 2.60 1.52 -7.96
C TRP A 22 1.34 0.68 -7.70
N ALA A 23 1.11 0.26 -6.45
CA ALA A 23 -0.08 -0.52 -6.11
C ALA A 23 -1.39 0.25 -6.39
N ALA A 24 -1.42 1.55 -6.07
CA ALA A 24 -2.57 2.40 -6.32
C ALA A 24 -2.85 2.66 -7.81
N ARG A 25 -1.80 2.69 -8.65
CA ARG A 25 -1.90 3.09 -10.06
C ARG A 25 -1.96 1.92 -11.03
N GLU A 26 -1.25 0.85 -10.73
CA GLU A 26 -1.01 -0.25 -11.68
C GLU A 26 -1.68 -1.54 -11.21
N LEU A 27 -1.53 -1.90 -9.93
CA LEU A 27 -2.07 -3.18 -9.41
C LEU A 27 -3.59 -3.17 -9.28
N ALA A 28 -4.12 -2.14 -8.62
CA ALA A 28 -5.54 -2.09 -8.29
C ALA A 28 -6.13 -0.68 -8.49
N PRO A 29 -6.21 -0.21 -9.76
CA PRO A 29 -6.81 1.07 -10.07
C PRO A 29 -8.28 1.11 -9.61
N GLY A 30 -8.60 2.05 -8.72
CA GLY A 30 -9.95 2.22 -8.18
C GLY A 30 -10.36 1.21 -7.11
N ALA A 31 -9.40 0.49 -6.51
CA ALA A 31 -9.57 -0.13 -5.20
C ALA A 31 -9.30 0.88 -4.08
N GLU A 32 -9.88 0.68 -2.91
CA GLU A 32 -9.47 1.42 -1.72
C GLU A 32 -8.06 1.01 -1.29
N ILE A 33 -7.18 1.99 -1.06
CA ILE A 33 -5.80 1.76 -0.62
C ILE A 33 -5.71 2.03 0.88
N VAL A 34 -5.31 1.01 1.64
CA VAL A 34 -5.03 1.12 3.07
C VAL A 34 -3.51 1.09 3.28
N LEU A 35 -2.94 2.18 3.76
CA LEU A 35 -1.52 2.23 4.13
C LEU A 35 -1.36 1.77 5.58
N ALA A 36 -0.42 0.86 5.82
CA ALA A 36 -0.13 0.34 7.16
C ALA A 36 1.35 0.56 7.48
N HIS A 37 1.65 1.24 8.59
CA HIS A 37 3.01 1.30 9.15
C HIS A 37 3.05 0.44 10.41
N VAL A 38 3.90 -0.58 10.41
CA VAL A 38 3.99 -1.53 11.53
C VAL A 38 5.13 -1.11 12.45
N ILE A 39 4.78 -0.86 13.71
CA ILE A 39 5.74 -0.60 14.79
C ILE A 39 5.81 -1.80 15.72
N ARG A 40 6.96 -2.02 16.35
CA ARG A 40 7.11 -3.04 17.39
C ARG A 40 6.36 -2.58 18.65
N ALA A 41 5.57 -3.46 19.25
CA ALA A 41 4.95 -3.21 20.54
C ALA A 41 6.01 -3.16 21.67
N PRO A 42 5.75 -2.45 22.78
CA PRO A 42 6.62 -2.45 23.96
C PRO A 42 6.88 -3.87 24.50
#